data_AF-E7N844-F1
#
_entry.id   AF-E7N844-F1
#
_cell.length_a   1.000
_cell.length_b   1.000
_cell.length_c   1.000
_cell.angle_alpha   90.00
_cell.angle_beta   90.00
_cell.angle_gamma   90.00
#
_symmetry.space_group_name_H-M   'P 1'
#
loop_
_entity.id
_entity.type
_entity.pdbx_description
1 polymer ?
#
loop_
_entity_poly.entity_id
_entity_poly.type
_entity_poly.pdbx_seq_one_letter_code
_entity_poly.pdbx_strand_id
1 'polypeptide(L)'
;MPEGHTIHRLAAALDELYGGQNLRACSPQGRFADGASRLDGQVLLGSQAHGKHLFLPFGPRADMSLDDTSVTWLRIHLGLYGSWTFDGDREFTAPHAIGAPRRRVGERGEHALKGGGGSALAGLNGGDLEPGGQDAGAHGPDPDEWEPPEPRGAVRLRLLGEHGVADLTGPAA
;
A
#
# COMPACT_ATOMS: atom_id res chain seq x y z
N MET A 1 -5.82 10.58 13.87
CA MET A 1 -4.49 10.15 13.40
C MET A 1 -4.40 8.66 13.65
N PRO A 2 -4.00 7.84 12.67
CA PRO A 2 -3.85 6.41 12.90
C PRO A 2 -2.91 6.19 14.10
N GLU A 3 -3.33 5.32 15.01
CA GLU A 3 -2.55 4.96 16.18
C GLU A 3 -1.26 4.23 15.75
N GLY A 4 -0.23 4.18 16.61
CA GLY A 4 1.09 3.63 16.21
C GLY A 4 1.00 2.21 15.63
N HIS A 5 0.14 1.38 16.21
CA HIS A 5 -0.16 0.03 15.73
C HIS A 5 -0.66 -0.03 14.28
N THR A 6 -1.36 1.00 13.82
CA THR A 6 -1.77 1.10 12.41
C THR A 6 -0.58 1.28 11.48
N ILE A 7 0.40 2.11 11.87
CA ILE A 7 1.63 2.32 11.09
C ILE A 7 2.47 1.03 11.04
N HIS A 8 2.55 0.28 12.14
CA HIS A 8 3.22 -1.02 12.16
C HIS A 8 2.55 -2.05 11.24
N ARG A 9 1.21 -2.14 11.25
CA ARG A 9 0.48 -3.02 10.31
C ARG A 9 0.71 -2.62 8.87
N LEU A 10 0.66 -1.31 8.58
CA LEU A 10 0.93 -0.79 7.24
C LEU A 10 2.35 -1.10 6.79
N ALA A 11 3.33 -0.99 7.69
CA ALA A 11 4.70 -1.34 7.39
C ALA A 11 4.83 -2.81 6.97
N ALA A 12 4.27 -3.73 7.75
CA ALA A 12 4.26 -5.16 7.44
C ALA A 12 3.53 -5.48 6.12
N ALA A 13 2.40 -4.82 5.86
CA ALA A 13 1.66 -5.02 4.61
C ALA A 13 2.47 -4.57 3.38
N LEU A 14 3.11 -3.39 3.44
CA LEU A 14 3.96 -2.91 2.35
C LEU A 14 5.20 -3.79 2.13
N ASP A 15 5.79 -4.29 3.23
CA ASP A 15 6.93 -5.20 3.19
C ASP A 15 6.58 -6.51 2.48
N GLU A 16 5.45 -7.13 2.83
CA GLU A 16 5.04 -8.38 2.18
C GLU A 16 4.59 -8.18 0.73
N LEU A 17 3.84 -7.11 0.46
CA LEU A 17 3.29 -6.87 -0.87
C LEU A 17 4.35 -6.44 -1.89
N TYR A 18 5.41 -5.75 -1.45
CA TYR A 18 6.34 -5.07 -2.36
C TYR A 18 7.83 -5.23 -2.01
N GLY A 19 8.17 -5.82 -0.87
CA GLY A 19 9.56 -6.02 -0.44
C GLY A 19 10.34 -6.83 -1.47
N GLY A 20 11.55 -6.36 -1.81
CA GLY A 20 12.43 -6.98 -2.80
C GLY A 20 12.03 -6.72 -4.27
N GLN A 21 10.88 -6.11 -4.53
CA GLN A 21 10.43 -5.79 -5.89
C GLN A 21 10.98 -4.47 -6.39
N ASN A 22 11.27 -4.41 -7.69
CA ASN A 22 11.51 -3.15 -8.41
C ASN A 22 10.17 -2.44 -8.64
N LEU A 23 9.97 -1.28 -8.02
CA LEU A 23 8.70 -0.57 -8.09
C LEU A 23 8.78 0.59 -9.08
N ARG A 24 7.69 0.80 -9.82
CA ARG A 24 7.44 2.08 -10.47
C ARG A 24 6.82 3.04 -9.46
N ALA A 25 7.31 4.27 -9.42
CA ALA A 25 6.84 5.29 -8.50
C ALA A 25 6.48 6.57 -9.26
N CYS A 26 5.28 7.08 -9.06
CA CYS A 26 4.86 8.34 -9.67
C CYS A 26 4.06 9.22 -8.70
N SER A 27 3.98 10.51 -9.00
CA SER A 27 3.11 11.45 -8.29
C SER A 27 2.04 11.94 -9.27
N PRO A 28 0.86 11.30 -9.34
CA PRO A 28 -0.10 11.59 -10.41
C PRO A 28 -0.60 13.05 -10.44
N GLN A 29 -0.62 13.74 -9.30
CA GLN A 29 -0.93 15.18 -9.25
C GLN A 29 0.30 16.09 -9.10
N GLY A 30 1.50 15.53 -9.25
CA GLY A 30 2.76 16.27 -9.30
C GLY A 30 3.27 16.84 -7.97
N ARG A 31 2.51 16.78 -6.88
CA ARG A 31 2.91 17.38 -5.58
C ARG A 31 4.13 16.75 -4.94
N PHE A 32 4.48 15.52 -5.31
CA PHE A 32 5.67 14.81 -4.88
C PHE A 32 6.46 14.28 -6.09
N ALA A 33 6.45 15.00 -7.22
CA ALA A 33 7.07 14.55 -8.46
C ALA A 33 8.58 14.26 -8.31
N ASP A 34 9.33 15.19 -7.72
CA ASP A 34 10.78 15.03 -7.52
C ASP A 34 11.11 13.84 -6.61
N GLY A 35 10.33 13.67 -5.56
CA GLY A 35 10.46 12.53 -4.65
C GLY A 35 10.15 11.21 -5.35
N ALA A 36 9.04 11.14 -6.08
CA ALA A 36 8.66 9.95 -6.85
C ALA A 36 9.71 9.60 -7.92
N SER A 37 10.22 10.60 -8.65
CA SER A 37 11.28 10.42 -9.66
C SER A 37 12.57 9.85 -9.07
N ARG A 38 12.88 10.14 -7.80
CA ARG A 38 14.03 9.56 -7.13
C ARG A 38 13.80 8.09 -6.79
N LEU A 39 12.56 7.67 -6.54
CA LEU A 39 12.22 6.31 -6.16
C LEU A 39 11.91 5.40 -7.35
N ASP A 40 11.52 5.99 -8.49
CA ASP A 40 11.06 5.25 -9.66
C ASP A 40 12.13 4.28 -10.19
N GLY A 41 11.74 3.03 -10.38
CA GLY A 41 12.62 1.97 -10.85
C GLY A 41 13.62 1.46 -9.80
N GLN A 42 13.46 1.81 -8.52
CA GLN A 42 14.26 1.25 -7.43
C GLN A 42 13.57 0.07 -6.76
N VAL A 43 14.35 -0.75 -6.07
CA VAL A 43 13.88 -1.87 -5.26
C VAL A 43 13.46 -1.38 -3.88
N LEU A 44 12.27 -1.76 -3.41
CA LEU A 44 11.89 -1.58 -2.01
C LEU A 44 12.66 -2.59 -1.14
N LEU A 45 13.57 -2.13 -0.29
CA LEU A 45 14.45 -2.99 0.51
C LEU A 45 13.81 -3.48 1.81
N GLY A 46 12.65 -2.93 2.14
CA GLY A 46 11.80 -3.39 3.22
C GLY A 46 10.91 -2.27 3.75
N SER A 47 10.47 -2.39 5.01
CA SER A 47 9.60 -1.38 5.63
C SER A 47 9.84 -1.27 7.13
N GLN A 48 9.83 -0.04 7.66
CA GLN A 48 10.04 0.21 9.09
C GLN A 48 9.01 1.19 9.64
N ALA A 49 8.50 0.89 10.82
CA ALA A 49 7.61 1.76 11.57
C ALA A 49 8.28 2.21 12.88
N HIS A 50 8.38 3.52 13.08
CA HIS A 50 8.83 4.11 14.34
C HIS A 50 7.78 5.08 14.86
N GLY A 51 7.03 4.65 15.87
CA GLY A 51 5.94 5.42 16.45
C GLY A 51 4.86 5.74 15.42
N LYS A 52 4.83 6.98 14.95
CA LYS A 52 3.84 7.50 13.99
C LYS A 52 4.40 7.76 12.59
N HIS A 53 5.60 7.24 12.33
CA HIS A 53 6.31 7.41 11.07
C HIS A 53 6.55 6.06 10.41
N LEU A 54 6.31 6.03 9.10
CA LEU A 54 6.63 4.93 8.22
C LEU A 54 7.88 5.30 7.42
N PHE A 55 8.82 4.38 7.30
CA PHE A 55 10.06 4.52 6.54
C PHE A 55 10.17 3.36 5.55
N LEU A 56 10.37 3.72 4.28
CA LEU A 56 10.51 2.78 3.18
C LEU A 56 11.88 3.03 2.52
N PRO A 57 12.90 2.19 2.77
CA PRO A 57 14.17 2.27 2.08
C PRO A 57 14.06 1.74 0.66
N PHE A 58 14.56 2.51 -0.31
CA PHE A 58 14.69 2.11 -1.71
C PHE A 58 16.16 2.05 -2.09
N GLY A 59 16.55 1.07 -2.89
CA GLY A 59 17.91 0.97 -3.42
C GLY A 59 17.96 0.34 -4.81
N PRO A 60 19.12 0.40 -5.48
CA PRO A 60 19.25 -0.10 -6.85
C PRO A 60 19.23 -1.63 -6.96
N ARG A 61 19.45 -2.37 -5.86
CA ARG A 61 19.43 -3.85 -5.82
C ARG A 61 18.87 -4.35 -4.49
N ALA A 62 18.24 -5.53 -4.50
CA ALA A 62 17.50 -6.08 -3.36
C ALA A 62 18.37 -6.50 -2.15
N ASP A 63 19.60 -6.93 -2.39
CA ASP A 63 20.52 -7.51 -1.40
C ASP A 63 21.46 -6.47 -0.76
N MET A 64 21.12 -5.19 -0.86
CA MET A 64 21.96 -4.11 -0.37
C MET A 64 21.77 -3.83 1.12
N SER A 65 22.86 -3.40 1.75
CA SER A 65 22.81 -2.96 3.15
C SER A 65 22.06 -1.63 3.28
N LEU A 66 21.25 -1.48 4.33
CA LEU A 66 20.41 -0.29 4.54
C LEU A 66 21.21 0.97 4.93
N ASP A 67 22.47 0.82 5.32
CA ASP A 67 23.42 1.91 5.59
C ASP A 67 24.20 2.37 4.35
N ASP A 68 24.02 1.70 3.20
CA ASP A 68 24.64 2.13 1.95
C ASP A 68 24.13 3.52 1.53
N THR A 69 25.06 4.39 1.13
CA THR A 69 24.77 5.79 0.74
C THR A 69 23.84 5.93 -0.47
N SER A 70 23.71 4.88 -1.28
CA SER A 70 22.79 4.85 -2.42
C SER A 70 21.34 4.56 -2.02
N VAL A 71 21.08 4.17 -0.76
CA VAL A 71 19.73 3.94 -0.25
C VAL A 71 19.00 5.28 -0.11
N THR A 72 17.87 5.39 -0.79
CA THR A 72 16.95 6.53 -0.70
C THR A 72 15.81 6.19 0.24
N TRP A 73 15.67 6.97 1.31
CA TRP A 73 14.61 6.76 2.30
C TRP A 73 13.38 7.61 1.99
N LEU A 74 12.23 6.94 1.80
CA LEU A 74 10.92 7.58 1.82
C LEU A 74 10.38 7.58 3.25
N ARG A 75 10.23 8.76 3.84
CA ARG A 75 9.61 8.94 5.15
C ARG A 75 8.19 9.48 5.01
N ILE A 76 7.23 8.79 5.60
CA ILE A 76 5.82 9.15 5.55
C ILE A 76 5.29 9.40 6.96
N HIS A 77 4.48 10.45 7.08
CA HIS A 77 3.66 10.74 8.25
C HIS A 77 2.24 11.01 7.78
N LEU A 78 1.31 10.12 8.11
CA LEU A 78 -0.06 10.19 7.58
C LEU A 78 -0.86 11.37 8.14
N GLY A 79 -0.52 11.88 9.32
CA GLY A 79 -1.29 12.94 9.96
C GLY A 79 -2.75 12.52 10.21
N LEU A 80 -3.69 13.46 10.12
CA LEU A 80 -5.11 13.19 10.36
C LEU A 80 -5.83 12.55 9.17
N TYR A 81 -5.42 12.88 7.94
CA TYR A 81 -6.17 12.58 6.72
C TYR A 81 -5.38 11.73 5.70
N GLY A 82 -4.12 11.45 5.96
CA GLY A 82 -3.31 10.62 5.08
C GLY A 82 -3.71 9.15 5.19
N SER A 83 -3.72 8.44 4.07
CA SER A 83 -4.06 7.02 4.03
C SER A 83 -3.42 6.32 2.85
N TRP A 84 -3.31 5.00 2.94
CA TRP A 84 -2.95 4.14 1.83
C TRP A 84 -4.15 3.34 1.33
N THR A 85 -4.30 3.24 0.02
CA THR A 85 -5.25 2.33 -0.63
C THR A 85 -4.48 1.37 -1.52
N PHE A 86 -5.00 0.15 -1.66
CA PHE A 86 -4.35 -0.93 -2.38
C PHE A 86 -5.36 -1.60 -3.32
N ASP A 87 -4.90 -2.03 -4.48
CA ASP A 87 -5.65 -2.79 -5.48
C ASP A 87 -4.67 -3.71 -6.21
N GLY A 88 -5.13 -4.89 -6.65
CA GLY A 88 -4.25 -5.86 -7.29
C GLY A 88 -5.01 -7.05 -7.85
N ASP A 89 -4.26 -7.90 -8.56
CA ASP A 89 -4.74 -9.15 -9.13
C ASP A 89 -4.97 -10.23 -8.04
N ARG A 90 -5.24 -11.47 -8.46
CA ARG A 90 -5.41 -12.60 -7.54
C ARG A 90 -4.16 -13.03 -6.77
N GLU A 91 -2.96 -12.66 -7.21
CA GLU A 91 -1.67 -12.95 -6.59
C GLU A 91 -1.30 -11.87 -5.56
N PHE A 92 -1.89 -10.67 -5.67
CA PHE A 92 -1.79 -9.59 -4.70
C PHE A 92 -2.52 -9.88 -3.37
N THR A 93 -1.91 -10.71 -2.55
CA THR A 93 -2.47 -11.17 -1.27
C THR A 93 -1.57 -10.73 -0.12
N ALA A 94 -2.04 -9.79 0.70
CA ALA A 94 -1.34 -9.43 1.96
C ALA A 94 -1.62 -10.47 3.08
N PRO A 95 -0.73 -10.60 4.08
CA PRO A 95 -0.83 -11.59 5.13
C PRO A 95 -1.81 -11.18 6.24
N HIS A 96 -2.22 -12.21 6.98
CA HIS A 96 -3.03 -12.16 8.19
C HIS A 96 -2.50 -11.19 9.26
N ALA A 97 -3.27 -10.16 9.62
CA ALA A 97 -3.15 -9.55 10.95
C ALA A 97 -3.74 -10.53 11.98
N ILE A 98 -2.93 -11.51 12.41
CA ILE A 98 -3.08 -12.42 13.57
C ILE A 98 -4.52 -12.92 13.86
N GLY A 99 -4.82 -14.17 13.45
CA GLY A 99 -5.82 -15.02 14.14
C GLY A 99 -7.16 -15.33 13.44
N ALA A 100 -7.44 -14.78 12.25
CA ALA A 100 -8.67 -15.06 11.50
C ALA A 100 -8.36 -15.68 10.11
N PRO A 101 -9.26 -16.50 9.53
CA PRO A 101 -9.07 -17.10 8.20
C PRO A 101 -8.86 -16.03 7.12
N ARG A 102 -8.16 -16.43 6.04
CA ARG A 102 -7.57 -15.59 4.98
C ARG A 102 -8.57 -14.54 4.48
N ARG A 103 -8.34 -13.25 4.74
CA ARG A 103 -9.12 -12.16 4.15
C ARG A 103 -8.26 -11.42 3.14
N ARG A 104 -8.67 -11.46 1.86
CA ARG A 104 -7.90 -10.89 0.73
C ARG A 104 -7.99 -9.37 0.72
N VAL A 105 -6.96 -8.74 0.14
CA VAL A 105 -6.94 -7.31 -0.15
C VAL A 105 -7.91 -7.00 -1.31
N GLY A 106 -9.23 -6.95 -1.04
CA GLY A 106 -10.26 -6.45 -1.96
C GLY A 106 -11.73 -6.59 -1.48
N GLU A 107 -11.97 -7.04 -0.24
CA GLU A 107 -13.32 -7.29 0.26
C GLU A 107 -14.08 -6.03 0.70
N ARG A 108 -15.20 -5.79 0.02
CA ARG A 108 -16.18 -4.72 0.25
C ARG A 108 -17.07 -5.04 1.46
N GLY A 109 -17.04 -4.20 2.49
CA GLY A 109 -18.13 -4.06 3.44
C GLY A 109 -19.11 -2.98 2.94
N GLU A 110 -20.33 -3.42 2.66
CA GLU A 110 -21.60 -2.70 2.46
C GLU A 110 -21.57 -1.17 2.71
N HIS A 111 -21.28 -0.41 1.66
CA HIS A 111 -21.85 0.92 1.30
C HIS A 111 -21.10 1.41 0.04
N ALA A 112 -21.28 0.68 -1.06
CA ALA A 112 -20.72 1.07 -2.35
C ALA A 112 -21.52 2.24 -2.94
N LEU A 113 -20.98 3.46 -2.82
CA LEU A 113 -21.28 4.47 -3.83
C LEU A 113 -20.77 3.95 -5.18
N LYS A 114 -21.63 4.06 -6.19
CA LYS A 114 -21.47 3.55 -7.55
C LYS A 114 -20.17 4.09 -8.17
N GLY A 115 -19.11 3.28 -8.17
CA GLY A 115 -17.79 3.65 -8.71
C GLY A 115 -16.65 3.00 -7.93
N GLY A 116 -16.35 1.73 -8.22
CA GLY A 116 -15.53 0.82 -7.42
C GLY A 116 -14.21 1.39 -6.90
N GLY A 117 -14.02 1.33 -5.59
CA GLY A 117 -12.80 1.73 -4.89
C GLY A 117 -12.88 1.26 -3.44
N GLY A 118 -12.96 -0.05 -3.23
CA GLY A 118 -13.05 -0.65 -1.90
C GLY A 118 -11.70 -1.18 -1.47
N SER A 119 -11.01 -0.48 -0.57
CA SER A 119 -9.77 -0.93 0.05
C SER A 119 -10.07 -2.00 1.11
N ALA A 120 -9.54 -3.19 0.99
CA ALA A 120 -9.57 -4.19 2.08
C ALA A 120 -8.62 -3.89 3.23
N LEU A 121 -7.76 -2.88 3.04
CA LEU A 121 -6.98 -2.27 4.10
C LEU A 121 -7.67 -0.98 4.61
N ALA A 122 -8.93 -0.70 4.22
CA ALA A 122 -9.70 0.37 4.87
C ALA A 122 -9.95 0.07 6.35
N GLY A 123 -10.03 -1.21 6.74
CA GLY A 123 -10.13 -1.66 8.14
C GLY A 123 -8.87 -1.37 8.98
N LEU A 124 -7.77 -0.92 8.35
CA LEU A 124 -6.61 -0.44 9.10
C LEU A 124 -6.88 0.90 9.78
N ASN A 125 -7.83 1.69 9.30
CA ASN A 125 -8.13 3.06 9.76
C ASN A 125 -8.99 3.11 11.04
N GLY A 126 -8.92 2.10 11.91
CA GLY A 126 -9.48 2.16 13.26
C GLY A 126 -11.00 2.16 13.34
N GLY A 127 -11.69 1.46 12.44
CA GLY A 127 -13.12 1.17 12.57
C GLY A 127 -13.34 -0.33 12.84
N ASP A 128 -14.12 -0.65 13.88
CA ASP A 128 -14.42 -2.00 14.34
C ASP A 128 -14.97 -2.91 13.22
N LEU A 129 -14.44 -4.14 13.14
CA LEU A 129 -14.85 -5.17 12.19
C LEU A 129 -15.88 -6.10 12.85
N GLU A 130 -17.15 -5.97 12.49
CA GLU A 130 -18.20 -6.96 12.81
C GLU A 130 -18.04 -8.22 11.94
N PRO A 131 -18.18 -9.44 12.49
CA PRO A 131 -18.03 -10.67 11.73
C PRO A 131 -19.38 -11.17 11.20
N GLY A 132 -19.59 -11.11 9.88
CA GLY A 132 -20.74 -11.78 9.28
C GLY A 132 -20.80 -11.70 7.75
N GLY A 133 -20.83 -12.85 7.09
CA GLY A 133 -21.19 -12.97 5.67
C GLY A 133 -20.43 -14.07 4.93
N GLN A 134 -21.15 -15.07 4.44
CA GLN A 134 -20.68 -16.36 3.95
C GLN A 134 -20.08 -16.31 2.53
N ASP A 135 -19.20 -17.29 2.26
CA ASP A 135 -18.52 -17.59 1.00
C ASP A 135 -19.38 -17.39 -0.27
N ALA A 136 -19.01 -16.41 -1.11
CA ALA A 136 -19.50 -16.29 -2.48
C ALA A 136 -18.37 -15.80 -3.40
N GLY A 137 -17.86 -16.69 -4.26
CA GLY A 137 -17.12 -16.34 -5.48
C GLY A 137 -15.74 -15.71 -5.26
N ALA A 138 -14.82 -16.47 -4.67
CA ALA A 138 -13.42 -16.12 -4.54
C ALA A 138 -12.76 -15.94 -5.92
N HIS A 139 -11.87 -14.95 -6.01
CA HIS A 139 -10.73 -14.74 -6.93
C HIS A 139 -10.79 -13.36 -7.60
N GLY A 140 -9.77 -12.53 -7.35
CA GLY A 140 -9.52 -11.31 -8.14
C GLY A 140 -9.23 -11.66 -9.61
N PRO A 141 -9.11 -10.67 -10.51
CA PRO A 141 -8.78 -10.93 -11.91
C PRO A 141 -7.50 -11.78 -12.05
N ASP A 142 -7.41 -12.51 -13.16
CA ASP A 142 -6.13 -13.11 -13.57
C ASP A 142 -5.05 -12.01 -13.67
N PRO A 143 -3.77 -12.29 -13.36
CA PRO A 143 -2.69 -11.31 -13.55
C PRO A 143 -2.67 -10.73 -14.97
N ASP A 144 -2.97 -11.57 -15.98
CA ASP A 144 -3.05 -11.17 -17.39
C ASP A 144 -4.27 -10.30 -17.74
N GLU A 145 -5.28 -10.26 -16.86
CA GLU A 145 -6.52 -9.50 -17.04
C GLU A 145 -6.62 -8.26 -16.14
N TRP A 146 -5.67 -8.09 -15.21
CA TRP A 146 -5.66 -6.97 -14.28
C TRP A 146 -4.92 -5.78 -14.86
N GLU A 147 -5.57 -4.61 -14.80
CA GLU A 147 -4.93 -3.34 -15.08
C GLU A 147 -5.02 -2.44 -13.85
N PRO A 148 -3.94 -1.69 -13.51
CA PRO A 148 -3.98 -0.75 -12.40
C PRO A 148 -5.09 0.29 -12.61
N PRO A 149 -6.02 0.47 -11.66
CA PRO A 149 -7.08 1.46 -11.82
C PRO A 149 -6.52 2.88 -11.89
N GLU A 150 -7.21 3.78 -12.60
CA GLU A 150 -6.86 5.21 -12.61
C GLU A 150 -6.72 5.78 -11.19
N PRO A 151 -5.71 6.62 -10.89
CA PRO A 151 -5.54 7.23 -9.57
C PRO A 151 -6.78 8.05 -9.16
N ARG A 152 -7.29 7.82 -7.95
CA ARG A 152 -8.51 8.48 -7.47
C ARG A 152 -8.25 9.42 -6.30
N GLY A 153 -8.76 10.64 -6.42
CA GLY A 153 -8.61 11.66 -5.38
C GLY A 153 -7.19 12.21 -5.29
N ALA A 154 -6.76 12.55 -4.07
CA ALA A 154 -5.54 13.29 -3.82
C ALA A 154 -4.30 12.39 -3.62
N VAL A 155 -3.99 11.54 -4.60
CA VAL A 155 -2.81 10.64 -4.61
C VAL A 155 -1.48 11.42 -4.72
N ARG A 156 -0.71 11.43 -3.64
CA ARG A 156 0.61 12.05 -3.56
C ARG A 156 1.69 11.18 -4.15
N LEU A 157 1.62 9.88 -3.89
CA LEU A 157 2.55 8.89 -4.40
C LEU A 157 1.73 7.65 -4.78
N ARG A 158 1.99 7.12 -5.97
CA ARG A 158 1.54 5.81 -6.41
C ARG A 158 2.76 4.92 -6.55
N LEU A 159 2.71 3.74 -5.94
CA LEU A 159 3.67 2.66 -6.13
C LEU A 159 2.99 1.57 -6.95
N LEU A 160 3.65 1.09 -7.99
CA LEU A 160 3.20 -0.01 -8.82
C LEU A 160 4.25 -1.12 -8.76
N GLY A 161 3.82 -2.29 -8.27
CA GLY A 161 4.59 -3.53 -8.27
C GLY A 161 4.10 -4.48 -9.36
N GLU A 162 4.50 -5.74 -9.25
CA GLU A 162 4.18 -6.78 -10.24
C GLU A 162 2.67 -7.09 -10.28
N HIS A 163 2.06 -7.25 -9.11
CA HIS A 163 0.69 -7.74 -8.97
C HIS A 163 -0.31 -6.69 -8.46
N GLY A 164 0.17 -5.50 -8.12
CA GLY A 164 -0.68 -4.51 -7.46
C GLY A 164 -0.15 -3.10 -7.44
N VAL A 165 -1.05 -2.21 -7.06
CA VAL A 165 -0.82 -0.77 -6.91
C VAL A 165 -1.15 -0.32 -5.50
N ALA A 166 -0.37 0.62 -4.97
CA ALA A 166 -0.59 1.26 -3.70
C ALA A 166 -0.56 2.78 -3.86
N ASP A 167 -1.63 3.45 -3.43
CA ASP A 167 -1.81 4.89 -3.51
C ASP A 167 -1.75 5.52 -2.12
N LEU A 168 -0.77 6.39 -1.89
CA LEU A 168 -0.71 7.27 -0.74
C LEU A 168 -1.49 8.55 -1.04
N THR A 169 -2.56 8.77 -0.27
CA THR A 169 -3.33 10.01 -0.30
C THR A 169 -3.04 10.86 0.92
N GLY A 170 -3.17 12.18 0.79
CA GLY A 170 -3.02 13.09 1.93
C GLY A 170 -2.99 14.57 1.56
N PRO A 171 -3.24 15.48 2.52
CA PRO A 171 -3.32 16.91 2.26
C PRO A 171 -1.96 17.56 1.95
N ALA A 172 -0.86 17.03 2.49
CA ALA A 172 0.49 17.57 2.33
C ALA A 172 1.43 16.54 1.67
N ALA A 173 2.33 17.03 0.83
CA ALA A 173 3.60 16.39 0.49
C ALA A 173 4.70 17.24 1.14
#